data_AF-A0AAW5WH03-F1
#
_entry.id   AF-A0AAW5WH03-F1
#
_cell.length_a   1.000
_cell.length_b   1.000
_cell.length_c   1.000
_cell.angle_alpha   90.00
_cell.angle_beta   90.00
_cell.angle_gamma   90.00
#
_symmetry.space_group_name_H-M   'P 1'
#
loop_
_entity.id
_entity.type
_entity.pdbx_description
1 polymer ?
#
loop_
_entity_poly.entity_id
_entity_poly.type
_entity_poly.pdbx_seq_one_letter_code
_entity_poly.pdbx_strand_id
1 'polypeptide(L)'
;MVEGLYPMFLDIGGRPLDFWDLTVLEIREMIESYNRVTIQKQKEKIVESYRLSQMIANNVSLLLSKDAKPLEVWDYAPELFQEEREQVERARQEQEMRMHKERMRAFAESHNRKMKMKGE
;
A
#
# COMPACT_ATOMS: atom_id res chain seq x y z
N MET A 1 41.02 -5.65 -21.48
CA MET A 1 39.82 -4.86 -21.85
C MET A 1 38.62 -5.77 -22.16
N VAL A 2 38.79 -6.92 -22.83
CA VAL A 2 37.72 -7.92 -23.06
C VAL A 2 37.50 -8.87 -21.86
N GLU A 3 38.53 -9.17 -21.08
CA GLU A 3 38.44 -10.16 -19.98
C GLU A 3 37.45 -9.80 -18.86
N GLY A 4 37.17 -8.51 -18.64
CA GLY A 4 36.15 -8.10 -17.69
C GLY A 4 34.72 -8.15 -18.26
N LEU A 5 34.57 -8.05 -19.58
CA LEU A 5 33.27 -7.94 -20.22
C LEU A 5 32.57 -9.30 -20.37
N TYR A 6 33.36 -10.37 -20.60
CA TYR A 6 32.82 -11.72 -20.74
C TYR A 6 32.08 -12.21 -19.48
N PRO A 7 32.66 -12.14 -18.25
CA PRO A 7 31.93 -12.48 -17.04
C PRO A 7 30.66 -11.65 -16.84
N MET A 8 30.74 -10.33 -17.05
CA MET A 8 29.57 -9.45 -16.91
C MET A 8 28.45 -9.79 -17.89
N PHE A 9 28.79 -10.18 -19.12
CA PHE A 9 27.81 -10.63 -20.10
C PHE A 9 27.12 -11.94 -19.67
N LEU A 10 27.85 -12.86 -19.05
CA LEU A 10 27.26 -14.08 -18.49
C LEU A 10 26.37 -13.78 -17.28
N ASP A 11 26.75 -12.84 -16.41
CA ASP A 11 25.99 -12.45 -15.21
C ASP A 11 24.60 -11.90 -15.55
N ILE A 12 24.47 -11.23 -16.71
CA ILE A 12 23.17 -10.75 -17.21
C ILE A 12 22.37 -11.81 -17.97
N GLY A 13 22.87 -13.06 -18.03
CA GLY A 13 22.23 -14.19 -18.69
C GLY A 13 22.59 -14.37 -20.17
N GLY A 14 23.64 -13.71 -20.67
CA GLY A 14 24.13 -13.89 -22.03
C GLY A 14 24.65 -15.31 -22.27
N ARG A 15 24.46 -15.84 -23.50
CA ARG A 15 24.96 -17.18 -23.84
C ARG A 15 26.41 -17.09 -24.30
N PRO A 16 27.31 -17.99 -23.87
CA PRO A 16 28.74 -17.94 -24.22
C PRO A 16 29.07 -17.77 -25.71
N LEU A 17 28.31 -18.39 -26.61
CA LEU A 17 28.54 -18.28 -28.05
C LEU A 17 28.18 -16.89 -28.59
N ASP A 18 27.08 -16.30 -28.10
CA ASP A 18 26.63 -14.96 -28.52
C ASP A 18 27.67 -13.88 -28.24
N PHE A 19 28.52 -14.06 -27.21
CA PHE A 19 29.55 -13.08 -26.86
C PHE A 19 30.54 -12.84 -28.00
N TRP A 20 30.87 -13.89 -28.76
CA TRP A 20 31.83 -13.78 -29.87
C TRP A 20 31.18 -13.27 -31.15
N ASP A 21 29.84 -13.39 -31.25
CA ASP A 21 29.05 -12.93 -32.38
C ASP A 21 28.62 -11.45 -32.24
N LEU A 22 28.50 -10.97 -31.00
CA LEU A 22 28.11 -9.60 -30.69
C LEU A 22 29.30 -8.64 -30.66
N THR A 23 29.05 -7.41 -31.05
CA THR A 23 30.01 -6.32 -30.89
C THR A 23 30.13 -5.92 -29.41
N VAL A 24 31.29 -5.36 -29.07
CA VAL A 24 31.54 -4.80 -27.72
C VAL A 24 30.48 -3.77 -27.32
N LEU A 25 29.96 -3.00 -28.30
CA LEU A 25 28.92 -1.99 -28.06
C LEU A 25 27.59 -2.65 -27.68
N GLU A 26 27.14 -3.66 -28.43
CA GLU A 26 25.90 -4.39 -28.14
C GLU A 26 25.95 -5.07 -26.77
N ILE A 27 27.08 -5.71 -26.46
CA ILE A 27 27.28 -6.33 -25.13
C ILE A 27 27.18 -5.28 -24.03
N ARG A 28 27.80 -4.10 -24.22
CA ARG A 28 27.72 -3.01 -23.25
C ARG A 28 26.30 -2.50 -23.07
N GLU A 29 25.56 -2.30 -24.16
CA GLU A 29 24.16 -1.85 -24.11
C GLU A 29 23.24 -2.85 -23.39
N MET A 30 23.46 -4.16 -23.61
CA MET A 30 22.74 -5.21 -22.89
C MET A 30 23.01 -5.15 -21.38
N ILE A 31 24.29 -5.04 -20.99
CA ILE A 31 24.70 -4.93 -19.58
C ILE A 31 24.09 -3.67 -18.94
N GLU A 32 24.17 -2.53 -19.62
CA GLU A 32 23.60 -1.27 -19.14
C GLU A 32 22.08 -1.36 -18.96
N SER A 33 21.39 -1.98 -19.92
CA SER A 33 19.95 -2.20 -19.85
C SER A 33 19.56 -3.09 -18.67
N TYR A 34 20.26 -4.22 -18.51
CA TYR A 34 20.06 -5.12 -17.37
C TYR A 34 20.28 -4.40 -16.03
N ASN A 35 21.34 -3.59 -15.92
CA ASN A 35 21.64 -2.85 -14.71
C ASN A 35 20.55 -1.82 -14.38
N ARG A 36 20.01 -1.09 -15.37
CA ARG A 36 18.89 -0.16 -15.15
C ARG A 36 17.68 -0.86 -14.57
N VAL A 37 17.29 -2.00 -15.15
CA VAL A 37 16.16 -2.81 -14.67
C VAL A 37 16.43 -3.38 -13.28
N THR A 38 17.63 -3.90 -13.04
CA THR A 38 18.02 -4.49 -11.75
C THR A 38 18.00 -3.46 -10.62
N ILE A 39 18.57 -2.27 -10.86
CA ILE A 39 18.53 -1.16 -9.90
C ILE A 39 17.08 -0.77 -9.60
N GLN A 40 16.24 -0.68 -10.63
CA GLN A 40 14.83 -0.34 -10.46
C GLN A 40 14.09 -1.38 -9.61
N LYS A 41 14.29 -2.68 -9.89
CA LYS A 41 13.74 -3.79 -9.08
C LYS A 41 14.22 -3.75 -7.63
N GLN A 42 15.50 -3.43 -7.40
CA GLN A 42 16.04 -3.30 -6.04
C GLN A 42 15.38 -2.14 -5.28
N LYS A 43 15.18 -0.99 -5.95
CA LYS A 43 14.47 0.16 -5.36
C LYS A 43 13.03 -0.20 -5.02
N GLU A 44 12.31 -0.85 -5.92
CA GLU A 44 10.93 -1.31 -5.71
C GLU A 44 10.85 -2.23 -4.49
N LYS A 45 11.73 -3.24 -4.41
CA LYS A 45 11.80 -4.16 -3.26
C LYS A 45 12.06 -3.43 -1.93
N ILE A 46 12.95 -2.44 -1.93
CA ILE A 46 13.25 -1.64 -0.72
C ILE A 46 12.03 -0.83 -0.31
N VAL A 47 11.36 -0.17 -1.26
CA VAL A 47 10.15 0.62 -1.00
C VAL A 47 9.02 -0.26 -0.46
N GLU A 48 8.78 -1.43 -1.05
CA GLU A 48 7.81 -2.41 -0.56
C GLU A 48 8.12 -2.87 0.86
N SER A 49 9.38 -3.26 1.12
CA SER A 49 9.80 -3.71 2.46
C SER A 49 9.69 -2.61 3.50
N TYR A 50 10.03 -1.37 3.12
CA TYR A 50 9.91 -0.21 3.99
C TYR A 50 8.45 0.10 4.33
N ARG A 51 7.55 0.09 3.33
CA ARG A 51 6.10 0.26 3.54
C ARG A 51 5.55 -0.81 4.47
N LEU A 52 5.91 -2.08 4.26
CA LEU A 52 5.51 -3.16 5.16
C LEU A 52 5.99 -2.92 6.59
N SER A 53 7.24 -2.50 6.77
CA SER A 53 7.79 -2.16 8.09
C SER A 53 7.00 -1.03 8.76
N GLN A 54 6.57 -0.01 8.01
CA GLN A 54 5.75 1.07 8.55
C GLN A 54 4.35 0.59 8.95
N MET A 55 3.74 -0.32 8.17
CA MET A 55 2.46 -0.94 8.51
C MET A 55 2.55 -1.76 9.81
N ILE A 56 3.61 -2.55 9.96
CA ILE A 56 3.85 -3.32 11.19
C ILE A 56 4.04 -2.36 12.38
N ALA A 57 4.85 -1.31 12.21
CA ALA A 57 5.09 -0.33 13.27
C ALA A 57 3.80 0.39 13.69
N ASN A 58 2.92 0.76 12.74
CA ASN A 58 1.62 1.36 13.06
C ASN A 58 0.75 0.40 13.89
N ASN A 59 0.63 -0.86 13.46
CA ASN A 59 -0.13 -1.88 14.20
C ASN A 59 0.41 -2.10 15.61
N VAL A 60 1.73 -2.15 15.78
CA VAL A 60 2.36 -2.26 17.10
C VAL A 60 2.10 -1.01 17.94
N SER A 61 2.12 0.18 17.34
CA SER A 61 1.81 1.44 18.04
C SER A 61 0.38 1.45 18.61
N LEU A 62 -0.60 0.87 17.90
CA LEU A 62 -1.98 0.71 18.38
C LEU A 62 -2.09 -0.16 19.63
N LEU A 63 -1.17 -1.12 19.82
CA LEU A 63 -1.14 -1.98 21.00
C LEU A 63 -0.51 -1.26 22.21
N LEU A 64 0.41 -0.32 21.95
CA LEU A 64 1.20 0.33 22.98
C LEU A 64 0.64 1.69 23.43
N SER A 65 -0.10 2.38 22.56
CA SER A 65 -0.62 3.73 22.82
C SER A 65 -2.12 3.82 22.57
N LYS A 66 -2.83 4.51 23.47
CA LYS A 66 -4.26 4.79 23.35
C LYS A 66 -4.57 5.90 22.32
N ASP A 67 -3.57 6.70 21.97
CA ASP A 67 -3.72 7.85 21.05
C ASP A 67 -3.32 7.50 19.61
N ALA A 68 -2.78 6.30 19.38
CA ALA A 68 -2.41 5.84 18.06
C ALA A 68 -3.67 5.64 17.20
N LYS A 69 -3.63 6.14 15.96
CA LYS A 69 -4.71 5.98 14.99
C LYS A 69 -4.35 4.88 13.99
N PRO A 70 -5.30 3.99 13.67
CA PRO A 70 -5.07 2.99 12.64
C PRO A 70 -4.88 3.71 11.31
N LEU A 71 -3.81 3.34 10.59
CA LEU A 71 -3.60 3.77 9.22
C LEU A 71 -4.21 2.73 8.28
N GLU A 72 -4.85 3.22 7.24
CA GLU A 72 -5.49 2.41 6.22
C GLU A 72 -4.58 2.27 4.99
N VAL A 73 -4.90 1.33 4.10
CA VAL A 73 -4.06 1.03 2.92
C VAL A 73 -3.84 2.25 2.03
N TRP A 74 -4.87 3.09 1.85
CA TRP A 74 -4.78 4.33 1.07
C TRP A 74 -3.93 5.42 1.72
N ASP A 75 -3.60 5.34 3.01
CA ASP A 75 -2.67 6.28 3.63
C ASP A 75 -1.21 6.01 3.18
N TYR A 76 -0.91 4.77 2.78
CA TYR A 76 0.41 4.37 2.27
C TYR A 76 0.54 4.52 0.74
N ALA A 77 -0.57 4.47 0.02
CA ALA A 77 -0.62 4.58 -1.44
C ALA A 77 -1.87 5.36 -1.92
N PRO A 78 -1.97 6.66 -1.58
CA PRO A 78 -3.20 7.44 -1.80
C PRO A 78 -3.58 7.57 -3.27
N GLU A 79 -2.59 7.56 -4.17
CA GLU A 79 -2.79 7.68 -5.62
C GLU A 79 -3.40 6.42 -6.23
N LEU A 80 -3.23 5.26 -5.60
CA LEU A 80 -3.69 3.96 -6.13
C LEU A 80 -5.08 3.56 -5.64
N PHE A 81 -5.55 4.15 -4.53
CA PHE A 81 -6.76 3.71 -3.83
C PHE A 81 -7.78 4.83 -3.61
N GLN A 82 -7.82 5.82 -4.51
CA GLN A 82 -8.73 6.97 -4.37
C GLN A 82 -10.20 6.54 -4.40
N GLU A 83 -10.56 5.70 -5.36
CA GLU A 83 -11.94 5.25 -5.56
C GLU A 83 -12.41 4.38 -4.37
N GLU A 84 -11.57 3.46 -3.91
CA GLU A 84 -11.86 2.60 -2.76
C GLU A 84 -12.02 3.43 -1.48
N ARG A 85 -11.15 4.42 -1.28
CA ARG A 85 -11.25 5.34 -0.14
C ARG A 85 -12.59 6.08 -0.14
N GLU A 86 -13.03 6.60 -1.29
CA GLU A 86 -14.31 7.28 -1.40
C GLU A 86 -15.52 6.36 -1.16
N GLN A 87 -15.44 5.09 -1.58
CA GLN A 87 -16.49 4.11 -1.32
C GLN A 87 -16.57 3.76 0.17
N VAL A 88 -15.43 3.52 0.82
CA VAL A 88 -15.40 3.20 2.26
C VAL A 88 -15.87 4.39 3.09
N GLU A 89 -15.48 5.60 2.72
CA GLU A 89 -15.89 6.81 3.43
C GLU A 89 -17.41 7.03 3.32
N ARG A 90 -18.00 6.84 2.13
CA ARG A 90 -19.45 6.88 1.94
C ARG A 90 -20.18 5.83 2.80
N ALA A 91 -19.67 4.60 2.83
CA ALA A 91 -20.25 3.54 3.64
C ALA A 91 -20.19 3.85 5.15
N ARG A 92 -19.07 4.44 5.62
CA ARG A 92 -18.94 4.90 7.01
C ARG A 92 -19.97 5.98 7.35
N GLN A 93 -20.12 6.99 6.50
CA GLN A 93 -21.10 8.06 6.68
C GLN A 93 -22.54 7.54 6.70
N GLU A 94 -22.88 6.60 5.82
CA GLU A 94 -24.20 5.97 5.82
C GLU A 94 -24.47 5.18 7.10
N GLN A 95 -23.46 4.44 7.58
CA GLN A 95 -23.56 3.68 8.82
C GLN A 95 -23.75 4.61 10.03
N GLU A 96 -22.97 5.68 10.13
CA GLU A 96 -23.10 6.68 11.19
C GLU A 96 -24.47 7.35 11.17
N MET A 97 -24.97 7.71 9.99
CA MET A 97 -26.32 8.25 9.79
C MET A 97 -27.41 7.27 10.25
N ARG A 98 -27.29 5.98 9.95
CA ARG A 98 -28.23 4.95 10.42
C ARG A 98 -28.22 4.84 11.94
N MET A 99 -27.04 4.74 12.54
CA MET A 99 -26.88 4.67 14.00
C MET A 99 -27.43 5.92 14.70
N HIS A 100 -27.24 7.10 14.12
CA HIS A 100 -27.79 8.34 14.65
C HIS A 100 -29.32 8.36 14.62
N LYS A 101 -29.93 7.94 13.49
CA LYS A 101 -31.40 7.83 13.36
C LYS A 101 -31.99 6.86 14.38
N GLU A 102 -31.34 5.71 14.59
CA GLU A 102 -31.77 4.73 15.59
C GLU A 102 -31.69 5.29 17.02
N ARG A 103 -30.59 5.99 17.37
CA ARG A 103 -30.47 6.66 18.67
C ARG A 103 -31.58 7.70 18.88
N MET A 104 -31.94 8.44 17.83
CA MET A 104 -33.00 9.44 17.93
C MET A 104 -34.38 8.83 18.06
N ARG A 105 -34.64 7.74 17.34
CA ARG A 105 -35.86 6.96 17.51
C ARG A 105 -35.98 6.41 18.95
N ALA A 106 -34.93 5.78 19.46
CA ALA A 106 -34.91 5.25 20.83
C ALA A 106 -35.13 6.35 21.88
N PHE A 107 -34.52 7.52 21.68
CA PHE A 107 -34.75 8.69 22.54
C PHE A 107 -36.21 9.15 22.51
N ALA A 108 -36.80 9.34 21.33
CA ALA A 108 -38.19 9.75 21.18
C ALA A 108 -39.17 8.75 21.81
N GLU A 109 -38.95 7.45 21.59
CA GLU A 109 -39.76 6.40 22.21
C GLU A 109 -39.68 6.44 23.74
N SER A 110 -38.48 6.62 24.30
CA SER A 110 -38.27 6.74 25.74
C SER A 110 -38.97 7.97 26.34
N HIS A 111 -38.92 9.11 25.64
CA HIS A 111 -39.55 10.35 26.06
C HIS A 111 -41.08 10.23 26.03
N ASN A 112 -41.63 9.66 24.95
CA ASN A 112 -43.07 9.45 24.81
C ASN A 112 -43.63 8.50 25.89
N ARG A 113 -42.89 7.45 26.26
CA ARG A 113 -43.27 6.55 27.36
C ARG A 113 -43.35 7.31 28.70
N LYS A 114 -42.37 8.17 29.00
CA LYS A 114 -42.36 8.99 30.23
C LYS A 114 -43.50 10.01 30.27
N MET A 115 -43.86 10.61 29.14
CA MET A 115 -44.99 11.54 29.07
C MET A 115 -46.33 10.84 29.25
N LYS A 116 -46.51 9.63 28.69
CA LYS A 116 -47.73 8.83 28.92
C LYS A 116 -47.91 8.45 30.38
N MET A 117 -46.86 8.05 31.09
CA MET A 117 -46.93 7.69 32.52
C MET A 117 -47.18 8.89 33.47
N LYS A 118 -47.01 10.13 33.02
CA LYS A 118 -47.29 11.34 33.81
C LYS A 118 -48.71 11.90 33.63
N GLY A 119 -49.45 11.37 32.66
CA GLY A 119 -50.82 11.80 32.33
C GLY A 119 -51.91 10.89 32.89
N GLU A 120 -51.53 9.84 33.63
CA GLU A 120 -52.40 9.01 34.49
C GLU A 120 -52.22 9.43 35.95
#